data_AF-A0A183BDS7-F1
#
_entry.id   AF-A0A183BDS7-F1
#
_cell.length_a   1.000
_cell.length_b   1.000
_cell.length_c   1.000
_cell.angle_alpha   90.00
_cell.angle_beta   90.00
_cell.angle_gamma   90.00
#
_symmetry.space_group_name_H-M   'P 1'
#
loop_
_entity.id
_entity.type
_entity.pdbx_description
1 polymer ?
#
loop_
_entity_poly.entity_id
_entity_poly.type
_entity_poly.pdbx_seq_one_letter_code
_entity_poly.pdbx_strand_id
1 'polypeptide(L)'
;MNKDTFLANAMIGVSADDQAVNDQLVELELYELTSGHQLIDPKSCPTGIGVSSYDEYYTQFLGLYILKMDLLNAKFLWKRIPVPVKESSANLKILWNIGKLLLRKNYSKFFETASQIIQQPNNHHPESLIYIVTQIGQRQQRHLVDLITSAYSCISVEFVASLFCIPVKDVVSLFVPQQWELTANGKYLSLTQQPSTMLETPPAILSSPLLETNRSGLNPLTIRCPACELRLATAFELRKHAIAEHLASLDVHNQMDIPCFSCDVFTCAICGVASSECSAVEHHFRANHSAFINDPIKV
;
A
#
# COMPACT_ATOMS: atom_id res chain seq x y z
N MET A 1 12.61 29.74 5.32
CA MET A 1 12.03 29.31 4.02
C MET A 1 10.90 28.34 4.30
N ASN A 2 9.75 28.56 3.67
CA ASN A 2 8.42 28.14 4.12
C ASN A 2 8.12 26.64 3.98
N LYS A 3 7.17 26.18 4.81
CA LYS A 3 6.53 24.86 4.81
C LYS A 3 5.67 24.58 3.57
N ASP A 4 5.47 25.58 2.71
CA ASP A 4 4.55 25.54 1.58
C ASP A 4 5.09 24.77 0.36
N THR A 5 6.37 24.41 0.34
CA THR A 5 6.99 23.72 -0.82
C THR A 5 6.70 22.22 -0.87
N PHE A 6 6.09 21.65 0.18
CA PHE A 6 5.81 20.20 0.25
C PHE A 6 4.52 19.79 -0.48
N LEU A 7 3.60 20.72 -0.77
CA LEU A 7 2.25 20.38 -1.25
C LEU A 7 2.00 20.67 -2.74
N ALA A 8 2.91 21.34 -3.44
CA ALA A 8 2.60 21.87 -4.78
C ALA A 8 3.01 20.97 -5.97
N ASN A 9 3.87 19.96 -5.81
CA ASN A 9 4.45 19.22 -6.94
C ASN A 9 4.03 17.74 -7.00
N ALA A 10 2.75 17.44 -6.83
CA ALA A 10 2.26 16.05 -6.87
C ALA A 10 1.77 15.56 -8.24
N MET A 11 1.79 16.36 -9.33
CA MET A 11 1.04 15.96 -10.54
C MET A 11 1.69 16.13 -11.92
N ILE A 12 2.99 16.43 -12.05
CA ILE A 12 3.64 16.46 -13.38
C ILE A 12 5.08 15.96 -13.23
N GLY A 13 5.42 14.77 -13.73
CA GLY A 13 6.83 14.32 -13.81
C GLY A 13 7.11 12.80 -13.84
N VAL A 14 6.13 11.93 -13.55
CA VAL A 14 6.38 10.51 -13.22
C VAL A 14 7.13 9.69 -14.29
N SER A 15 7.01 10.02 -15.58
CA SER A 15 7.62 9.20 -16.65
C SER A 15 9.02 9.63 -17.08
N ALA A 16 9.33 10.93 -17.05
CA ALA A 16 10.62 11.44 -17.52
C ALA A 16 11.71 11.30 -16.45
N ASP A 17 11.33 11.52 -15.19
CA ASP A 17 12.24 11.42 -14.06
C ASP A 17 12.65 9.96 -13.80
N ASP A 18 11.73 9.00 -13.95
CA ASP A 18 12.02 7.58 -13.75
C ASP A 18 12.92 7.01 -14.85
N GLN A 19 12.76 7.45 -16.10
CA GLN A 19 13.65 7.05 -17.19
C GLN A 19 15.06 7.61 -16.99
N ALA A 20 15.19 8.90 -16.65
CA ALA A 20 16.49 9.52 -16.37
C ALA A 20 17.21 8.86 -15.18
N VAL A 21 16.48 8.52 -14.11
CA VAL A 21 17.02 7.78 -12.97
C VAL A 21 17.48 6.38 -13.39
N ASN A 22 16.73 5.69 -14.26
CA ASN A 22 17.14 4.39 -14.79
C ASN A 22 18.39 4.49 -15.68
N ASP A 23 18.44 5.47 -16.58
CA ASP A 23 19.59 5.68 -17.47
C ASP A 23 20.86 5.98 -16.66
N GLN A 24 20.76 6.84 -15.65
CA GLN A 24 21.87 7.13 -14.73
C GLN A 24 22.30 5.90 -13.92
N LEU A 25 21.35 5.07 -13.49
CA LEU A 25 21.65 3.85 -12.75
C LEU A 25 22.36 2.81 -13.64
N VAL A 26 21.93 2.66 -14.90
CA VAL A 26 22.60 1.81 -15.89
C VAL A 26 24.02 2.29 -16.17
N GLU A 27 24.23 3.61 -16.28
CA GLU A 27 25.56 4.19 -16.46
C GLU A 27 26.51 3.86 -15.29
N LEU A 28 26.02 4.00 -14.05
CA LEU A 28 26.79 3.66 -12.85
C LEU A 28 27.08 2.17 -12.73
N GLU A 29 26.14 1.30 -13.12
CA GLU A 29 26.34 -0.16 -13.18
C GLU A 29 27.39 -0.54 -14.23
N LEU A 30 27.30 0.04 -15.44
CA LEU A 30 28.30 -0.17 -16.49
C LEU A 30 29.68 0.30 -16.06
N TYR A 31 29.76 1.43 -15.35
CA TYR A 31 31.01 1.93 -14.81
C TYR A 31 31.64 0.96 -13.79
N GLU A 32 30.84 0.39 -12.89
CA GLU A 32 31.32 -0.61 -11.93
C GLU A 32 31.79 -1.90 -12.62
N LEU A 33 31.08 -2.36 -13.65
CA LEU A 33 31.44 -3.55 -14.42
C LEU A 33 32.71 -3.37 -15.24
N THR A 34 32.90 -2.20 -15.86
CA THR A 34 34.07 -1.87 -16.68
C THR A 34 35.32 -1.62 -15.85
N SER A 35 35.17 -1.09 -14.62
CA SER A 35 36.27 -0.79 -13.70
C SER A 35 36.83 -2.02 -12.95
N GLY A 36 36.30 -3.22 -13.21
CA GLY A 36 36.57 -4.51 -12.56
C GLY A 36 37.72 -4.58 -11.54
N HIS A 37 37.39 -4.71 -10.24
CA HIS A 37 38.27 -4.98 -9.07
C HIS A 37 39.54 -4.13 -8.89
N GLN A 38 39.91 -3.28 -9.85
CA GLN A 38 40.89 -2.22 -9.66
C GLN A 38 40.21 -1.04 -8.98
N LEU A 39 40.97 -0.33 -8.16
CA LEU A 39 40.52 0.85 -7.43
C LEU A 39 39.94 1.87 -8.44
N ILE A 40 38.61 1.98 -8.44
CA ILE A 40 37.80 2.84 -9.32
C ILE A 40 38.37 4.26 -9.35
N ASP A 41 39.04 4.71 -10.42
CA ASP A 41 39.59 6.08 -10.46
C ASP A 41 38.41 7.10 -10.47
N PRO A 42 38.21 7.91 -9.41
CA PRO A 42 37.04 8.82 -9.35
C PRO A 42 37.01 9.81 -10.51
N LYS A 43 38.19 10.13 -11.08
CA LYS A 43 38.34 11.11 -12.16
C LYS A 43 37.90 10.60 -13.53
N SER A 44 37.63 9.31 -13.68
CA SER A 44 37.17 8.71 -14.95
C SER A 44 35.68 8.40 -15.00
N CYS A 45 34.89 8.78 -13.98
CA CYS A 45 33.45 8.54 -13.96
C CYS A 45 32.76 9.34 -15.08
N PRO A 46 32.03 8.71 -16.01
CA PRO A 46 31.44 9.37 -17.19
C PRO A 46 30.23 10.26 -16.89
N THR A 47 29.80 10.33 -15.63
CA THR A 47 28.60 11.08 -15.25
C THR A 47 28.86 12.58 -15.35
N GLY A 48 27.95 13.32 -16.01
CA GLY A 48 27.99 14.80 -16.11
C GLY A 48 27.92 15.55 -14.78
N ILE A 49 27.88 14.81 -13.66
CA ILE A 49 28.09 15.29 -12.29
C ILE A 49 29.50 14.81 -11.93
N GLY A 50 30.50 15.70 -11.99
CA GLY A 50 31.89 15.35 -11.71
C GLY A 50 32.06 14.74 -10.31
N VAL A 51 32.02 13.40 -10.24
CA VAL A 51 32.15 12.66 -8.98
C VAL A 51 33.61 12.74 -8.57
N SER A 52 33.89 13.46 -7.48
CA SER A 52 35.27 13.80 -7.11
C SER A 52 35.92 12.74 -6.21
N SER A 53 35.11 11.87 -5.60
CA SER A 53 35.55 10.90 -4.61
C SER A 53 34.66 9.64 -4.52
N TYR A 54 35.24 8.53 -4.04
CA TYR A 54 34.57 7.22 -3.94
C TYR A 54 33.31 7.25 -3.06
N ASP A 55 33.30 8.06 -2.02
CA ASP A 55 32.16 8.23 -1.13
C ASP A 55 30.97 8.90 -1.82
N GLU A 56 31.22 9.90 -2.68
CA GLU A 56 30.17 10.54 -3.47
C GLU A 56 29.59 9.57 -4.50
N TYR A 57 30.43 8.78 -5.18
CA TYR A 57 30.00 7.75 -6.14
C TYR A 57 29.00 6.77 -5.50
N TYR A 58 29.39 6.13 -4.41
CA TYR A 58 28.53 5.15 -3.75
C TYR A 58 27.31 5.78 -3.06
N THR A 59 27.40 7.05 -2.64
CA THR A 59 26.26 7.77 -2.08
C THR A 59 25.20 8.02 -3.16
N GLN A 60 25.60 8.48 -4.35
CA GLN A 60 24.69 8.65 -5.48
C GLN A 60 24.12 7.30 -5.93
N PHE A 61 24.96 6.28 -6.08
CA PHE A 61 24.53 4.97 -6.54
C PHE A 61 23.51 4.32 -5.58
N LEU A 62 23.78 4.36 -4.27
CA LEU A 62 22.83 3.88 -3.27
C LEU A 62 21.56 4.73 -3.24
N GLY A 63 21.68 6.05 -3.42
CA GLY A 63 20.55 6.97 -3.45
C GLY A 63 19.58 6.67 -4.57
N LEU A 64 20.09 6.39 -5.77
CA LEU A 64 19.28 6.05 -6.93
C LEU A 64 18.53 4.73 -6.76
N TYR A 65 19.16 3.68 -6.21
CA TYR A 65 18.44 2.44 -5.91
C TYR A 65 17.29 2.64 -4.92
N ILE A 66 17.53 3.42 -3.84
CA ILE A 66 16.49 3.71 -2.86
C ILE A 66 15.40 4.58 -3.48
N LEU A 67 15.76 5.56 -4.32
CA LEU A 67 14.81 6.41 -5.04
C LEU A 67 13.90 5.60 -5.98
N LYS A 68 14.46 4.60 -6.68
CA LYS A 68 13.70 3.64 -7.50
C LYS A 68 12.82 2.68 -6.68
N MET A 69 12.94 2.69 -5.35
CA MET A 69 12.31 1.72 -4.43
C MET A 69 12.80 0.28 -4.62
N ASP A 70 13.97 0.08 -5.22
CA ASP A 70 14.62 -1.22 -5.33
C ASP A 70 15.52 -1.49 -4.12
N LEU A 71 14.87 -1.84 -3.01
CA LEU A 71 15.53 -1.98 -1.72
C LEU A 71 16.43 -3.23 -1.63
N LEU A 72 16.19 -4.23 -2.47
CA LEU A 72 16.99 -5.46 -2.49
C LEU A 72 18.34 -5.20 -3.15
N ASN A 73 18.35 -4.55 -4.32
CA ASN A 73 19.59 -4.19 -4.98
C ASN A 73 20.38 -3.14 -4.16
N ALA A 74 19.70 -2.20 -3.49
CA ALA A 74 20.34 -1.33 -2.51
C ALA A 74 21.06 -2.10 -1.39
N LYS A 75 20.46 -3.19 -0.88
CA LYS A 75 21.06 -4.05 0.14
C LYS A 75 22.27 -4.82 -0.39
N PHE A 76 22.20 -5.33 -1.60
CA PHE A 76 23.34 -6.03 -2.24
C PHE A 76 24.49 -5.06 -2.52
N LEU A 77 24.20 -3.86 -3.03
CA LEU A 77 25.18 -2.78 -3.18
C LEU A 77 25.85 -2.48 -1.84
N TRP A 78 25.07 -2.25 -0.76
CA TRP A 78 25.65 -1.99 0.56
C TRP A 78 26.58 -3.13 1.03
N LYS A 79 26.29 -4.39 0.70
CA LYS A 79 27.19 -5.50 1.03
C LYS A 79 28.49 -5.48 0.22
N ARG A 80 28.42 -5.08 -1.06
CA ARG A 80 29.54 -4.98 -1.99
C ARG A 80 30.51 -3.83 -1.66
N ILE A 81 30.02 -2.71 -1.15
CA ILE A 81 30.87 -1.54 -0.83
C ILE A 81 31.99 -1.92 0.15
N PRO A 82 33.26 -1.55 -0.10
CA PRO A 82 34.37 -1.80 0.82
C PRO A 82 34.17 -1.15 2.20
N VAL A 83 34.61 -1.84 3.26
CA VAL A 83 34.58 -1.33 4.65
C VAL A 83 35.22 0.07 4.82
N PRO A 84 36.40 0.38 4.26
CA PRO A 84 37.00 1.71 4.48
C PRO A 84 36.12 2.86 3.97
N VAL A 85 35.39 2.65 2.86
CA VAL A 85 34.47 3.65 2.30
C VAL A 85 33.21 3.80 3.17
N LYS A 86 32.73 2.70 3.73
CA LYS A 86 31.60 2.74 4.69
C LYS A 86 31.95 3.53 5.93
N GLU A 87 33.18 3.40 6.43
CA GLU A 87 33.60 4.04 7.66
C GLU A 87 33.86 5.53 7.48
N SER A 88 34.47 5.92 6.35
CA SER A 88 34.82 7.31 6.03
C SER A 88 33.61 8.20 5.77
N SER A 89 32.55 7.66 5.15
CA SER A 89 31.43 8.47 4.65
C SER A 89 30.24 8.49 5.61
N ALA A 90 30.00 9.63 6.26
CA ALA A 90 28.82 9.83 7.11
C ALA A 90 27.51 9.82 6.29
N ASN A 91 27.54 10.44 5.10
CA ASN A 91 26.41 10.56 4.18
C ASN A 91 25.87 9.19 3.75
N LEU A 92 26.76 8.28 3.39
CA LEU A 92 26.41 6.92 2.99
C LEU A 92 25.75 6.14 4.15
N LYS A 93 26.25 6.30 5.39
CA LYS A 93 25.64 5.68 6.58
C LYS A 93 24.23 6.21 6.84
N ILE A 94 24.02 7.52 6.67
CA ILE A 94 22.70 8.16 6.84
C ILE A 94 21.71 7.59 5.81
N LEU A 95 22.12 7.54 4.55
CA LEU A 95 21.29 7.04 3.46
C LEU A 95 20.97 5.54 3.62
N TRP A 96 21.94 4.75 4.04
CA TRP A 96 21.70 3.35 4.39
C TRP A 96 20.77 3.20 5.59
N ASN A 97 20.82 4.11 6.57
CA ASN A 97 19.89 4.09 7.69
C ASN A 97 18.45 4.30 7.22
N ILE A 98 18.24 5.24 6.31
CA ILE A 98 16.94 5.44 5.63
C ILE A 98 16.52 4.16 4.90
N GLY A 99 17.42 3.55 4.11
CA GLY A 99 17.15 2.29 3.41
C GLY A 99 16.75 1.15 4.35
N LYS A 100 17.40 1.02 5.52
CA LYS A 100 17.02 0.03 6.55
C LYS A 100 15.62 0.27 7.11
N LEU A 101 15.22 1.53 7.31
CA LEU A 101 13.88 1.87 7.81
C LEU A 101 12.81 1.49 6.78
N LEU A 102 13.05 1.79 5.51
CA LEU A 102 12.18 1.39 4.39
C LEU A 102 12.09 -0.13 4.24
N LEU A 103 13.22 -0.84 4.31
CA LEU A 103 13.26 -2.31 4.27
C LEU A 103 12.42 -2.97 5.38
N ARG A 104 12.36 -2.35 6.57
CA ARG A 104 11.57 -2.81 7.72
C ARG A 104 10.13 -2.28 7.71
N LYS A 105 9.75 -1.48 6.70
CA LYS A 105 8.46 -0.79 6.60
C LYS A 105 8.13 0.07 7.83
N ASN A 106 9.16 0.64 8.47
CA ASN A 106 8.96 1.53 9.60
C ASN A 106 8.82 2.98 9.09
N TYR A 107 7.62 3.31 8.61
CA TYR A 107 7.34 4.59 7.95
C TYR A 107 7.40 5.79 8.91
N SER A 108 6.89 5.65 10.14
CA SER A 108 6.93 6.75 11.13
C SER A 108 8.36 7.20 11.41
N LYS A 109 9.26 6.27 11.72
CA LYS A 109 10.68 6.60 11.96
C LYS A 109 11.39 7.08 10.69
N PHE A 110 10.97 6.59 9.52
CA PHE A 110 11.50 7.04 8.24
C PHE A 110 11.18 8.53 8.03
N PHE A 111 9.93 8.95 8.15
CA PHE A 111 9.54 10.35 7.97
C PHE A 111 10.12 11.25 9.06
N GLU A 112 10.21 10.77 10.30
CA GLU A 112 10.91 11.48 11.37
C GLU A 112 12.39 11.70 11.01
N THR A 113 13.11 10.65 10.62
CA THR A 113 14.53 10.74 10.25
C THR A 113 14.74 11.64 9.02
N ALA A 114 13.89 11.50 8.01
CA ALA A 114 13.96 12.31 6.79
C ALA A 114 13.69 13.79 7.08
N SER A 115 12.65 14.10 7.86
CA SER A 115 12.34 15.49 8.25
C SER A 115 13.45 16.12 9.10
N GLN A 116 14.06 15.35 10.01
CA GLN A 116 15.22 15.81 10.77
C GLN A 116 16.37 16.19 9.83
N ILE A 117 16.72 15.35 8.85
CA ILE A 117 17.80 15.62 7.89
C ILE A 117 17.50 16.88 7.05
N ILE A 118 16.25 17.07 6.61
CA ILE A 118 15.85 18.20 5.77
C ILE A 118 15.79 19.52 6.56
N GLN A 119 15.35 19.48 7.82
CA GLN A 119 15.05 20.70 8.60
C GLN A 119 16.24 21.20 9.43
N GLN A 120 17.38 20.50 9.47
CA GLN A 120 18.51 20.93 10.30
C GLN A 120 19.04 22.30 9.82
N PRO A 121 19.05 23.34 10.69
CA PRO A 121 19.30 24.73 10.29
C PRO A 121 20.77 25.08 10.00
N ASN A 122 21.70 24.13 10.17
CA ASN A 122 23.16 24.36 10.03
C ASN A 122 23.81 23.46 8.95
N ASN A 123 23.10 23.14 7.86
CA ASN A 123 23.62 22.56 6.59
C ASN A 123 24.97 21.80 6.68
N HIS A 124 25.08 20.80 7.56
CA HIS A 124 26.29 19.97 7.61
C HIS A 124 26.27 18.90 6.51
N HIS A 125 25.10 18.65 5.92
CA HIS A 125 24.92 17.66 4.86
C HIS A 125 25.01 18.32 3.48
N PRO A 126 25.58 17.62 2.49
CA PRO A 126 25.66 18.13 1.12
C PRO A 126 24.25 18.26 0.51
N GLU A 127 24.07 19.28 -0.33
CA GLU A 127 22.80 19.57 -1.01
C GLU A 127 22.28 18.38 -1.81
N SER A 128 23.17 17.60 -2.43
CA SER A 128 22.83 16.38 -3.16
C SER A 128 22.14 15.33 -2.28
N LEU A 129 22.58 15.16 -1.03
CA LEU A 129 21.96 14.23 -0.09
C LEU A 129 20.57 14.71 0.31
N ILE A 130 20.43 16.00 0.62
CA ILE A 130 19.14 16.60 1.00
C ILE A 130 18.14 16.45 -0.15
N TYR A 131 18.58 16.69 -1.38
CA TYR A 131 17.78 16.50 -2.58
C TYR A 131 17.31 15.04 -2.71
N ILE A 132 18.24 14.06 -2.67
CA ILE A 132 17.92 12.63 -2.76
C ILE A 132 16.91 12.21 -1.66
N VAL A 133 17.15 12.59 -0.41
CA VAL A 133 16.27 12.25 0.72
C VAL A 133 14.88 12.88 0.55
N THR A 134 14.81 14.11 0.06
CA THR A 134 13.54 14.79 -0.23
C THR A 134 12.76 14.04 -1.31
N GLN A 135 13.42 13.64 -2.40
CA GLN A 135 12.79 12.89 -3.48
C GLN A 135 12.29 11.51 -3.02
N ILE A 136 13.10 10.78 -2.24
CA ILE A 136 12.70 9.51 -1.62
C ILE A 136 11.46 9.71 -0.73
N GLY A 137 11.47 10.76 0.10
CA GLY A 137 10.36 11.12 0.99
C GLY A 137 9.06 11.38 0.21
N GLN A 138 9.12 12.22 -0.82
CA GLN A 138 7.96 12.55 -1.67
C GLN A 138 7.43 11.33 -2.43
N ARG A 139 8.30 10.48 -2.96
CA ARG A 139 7.89 9.25 -3.65
C ARG A 139 7.21 8.28 -2.70
N GLN A 140 7.81 8.06 -1.53
CA GLN A 140 7.25 7.18 -0.50
C GLN A 140 5.92 7.72 0.03
N GLN A 141 5.80 9.04 0.17
CA GLN A 141 4.57 9.68 0.61
C GLN A 141 3.43 9.44 -0.38
N ARG A 142 3.67 9.67 -1.68
CA ARG A 142 2.69 9.40 -2.75
C ARG A 142 2.28 7.93 -2.75
N HIS A 143 3.24 7.02 -2.73
CA HIS A 143 2.97 5.58 -2.71
C HIS A 143 2.09 5.17 -1.51
N LEU A 144 2.34 5.71 -0.32
CA LEU A 144 1.53 5.40 0.86
C LEU A 144 0.13 6.01 0.77
N VAL A 145 -0.01 7.23 0.22
CA VAL A 145 -1.33 7.81 -0.04
C VAL A 145 -2.11 6.92 -0.99
N ASP A 146 -1.53 6.54 -2.13
CA ASP A 146 -2.18 5.65 -3.12
C ASP A 146 -2.55 4.28 -2.52
N LEU A 147 -1.69 3.75 -1.64
CA LEU A 147 -1.98 2.50 -0.92
C LEU A 147 -3.16 2.66 0.04
N ILE A 148 -3.21 3.76 0.79
CA ILE A 148 -4.31 4.02 1.73
C ILE A 148 -5.61 4.21 0.97
N THR A 149 -5.59 4.97 -0.13
CA THR A 149 -6.79 5.27 -0.91
C THR A 149 -7.36 4.05 -1.60
N SER A 150 -6.51 3.11 -2.02
CA SER A 150 -6.95 1.85 -2.65
C SER A 150 -7.38 0.78 -1.64
N ALA A 151 -6.80 0.74 -0.44
CA ALA A 151 -7.03 -0.33 0.53
C ALA A 151 -8.14 -0.04 1.56
N TYR A 152 -8.48 1.24 1.80
CA TYR A 152 -9.42 1.63 2.85
C TYR A 152 -10.58 2.44 2.28
N SER A 153 -11.79 2.20 2.80
CA SER A 153 -12.96 3.06 2.55
C SER A 153 -13.09 4.19 3.59
N CYS A 154 -12.57 3.94 4.80
CA CYS A 154 -12.43 4.92 5.86
C CYS A 154 -11.20 4.63 6.72
N ILE A 155 -10.52 5.66 7.24
CA ILE A 155 -9.31 5.53 8.06
C ILE A 155 -9.24 6.61 9.13
N SER A 156 -8.65 6.30 10.28
CA SER A 156 -8.44 7.28 11.36
C SER A 156 -7.40 8.33 10.98
N VAL A 157 -7.71 9.61 11.20
CA VAL A 157 -6.78 10.72 10.96
C VAL A 157 -5.55 10.62 11.88
N GLU A 158 -5.74 10.16 13.12
CA GLU A 158 -4.65 10.00 14.09
C GLU A 158 -3.67 8.91 13.65
N PHE A 159 -4.19 7.80 13.12
CA PHE A 159 -3.35 6.74 12.56
C PHE A 159 -2.51 7.27 11.38
N VAL A 160 -3.13 8.01 10.46
CA VAL A 160 -2.45 8.60 9.31
C VAL A 160 -1.40 9.64 9.76
N ALA A 161 -1.72 10.48 10.74
CA ALA A 161 -0.77 11.42 11.34
C ALA A 161 0.45 10.69 11.93
N SER A 162 0.22 9.60 12.65
CA SER A 162 1.28 8.77 13.22
C SER A 162 2.14 8.08 12.15
N LEU A 163 1.54 7.71 11.02
CA LEU A 163 2.21 7.03 9.91
C LEU A 163 3.17 7.98 9.18
N PHE A 164 2.71 9.19 8.86
CA PHE A 164 3.50 10.20 8.13
C PHE A 164 4.37 11.08 9.04
N CYS A 165 4.22 10.98 10.37
CA CYS A 165 4.90 11.84 11.34
C CYS A 165 4.61 13.34 11.09
N ILE A 166 3.37 13.66 10.74
CA ILE A 166 2.88 15.04 10.51
C ILE A 166 1.78 15.38 11.51
N PRO A 167 1.58 16.66 11.85
CA PRO A 167 0.49 17.04 12.73
C PRO A 167 -0.86 16.81 12.06
N VAL A 168 -1.87 16.45 12.86
CA VAL A 168 -3.24 16.10 12.43
C VAL A 168 -3.85 17.14 11.48
N LYS A 169 -3.56 18.43 11.70
CA LYS A 169 -4.04 19.55 10.87
C LYS A 169 -3.58 19.49 9.40
N ASP A 170 -2.41 18.93 9.14
CA ASP A 170 -1.80 18.93 7.81
C ASP A 170 -2.18 17.66 7.03
N VAL A 171 -2.72 16.63 7.71
CA VAL A 171 -3.11 15.35 7.10
C VAL A 171 -4.14 15.54 6.00
N VAL A 172 -5.17 16.36 6.23
CA VAL A 172 -6.27 16.56 5.27
C VAL A 172 -5.75 17.04 3.92
N SER A 173 -4.75 17.93 3.92
CA SER A 173 -4.16 18.49 2.70
C SER A 173 -3.56 17.45 1.76
N LEU A 174 -3.09 16.31 2.29
CA LEU A 174 -2.51 15.23 1.50
C LEU A 174 -3.55 14.40 0.73
N PHE A 175 -4.79 14.40 1.21
CA PHE A 175 -5.86 13.56 0.72
C PHE A 175 -6.91 14.33 -0.12
N VAL A 176 -6.84 15.67 -0.13
CA VAL A 176 -7.66 16.54 -1.00
C VAL A 176 -7.57 16.13 -2.48
N PRO A 177 -6.38 15.84 -3.06
CA PRO A 177 -6.30 15.45 -4.48
C PRO A 177 -7.03 14.15 -4.81
N GLN A 178 -7.28 13.31 -3.81
CA GLN A 178 -7.87 11.97 -3.96
C GLN A 178 -9.38 11.96 -3.67
N GLN A 179 -10.02 13.11 -3.45
CA GLN A 179 -11.45 13.25 -3.09
C GLN A 179 -11.84 12.57 -1.77
N TRP A 180 -10.95 12.68 -0.77
CA TRP A 180 -11.20 12.21 0.58
C TRP A 180 -11.58 13.38 1.47
N GLU A 181 -12.67 13.21 2.22
CA GLU A 181 -13.21 14.23 3.11
C GLU A 181 -13.15 13.79 4.58
N LEU A 182 -13.11 14.79 5.45
CA LEU A 182 -13.17 14.59 6.89
C LEU A 182 -14.63 14.34 7.30
N THR A 183 -14.90 13.22 7.97
CA THR A 183 -16.25 12.93 8.50
C THR A 183 -16.68 14.02 9.50
N ALA A 184 -17.99 14.22 9.68
CA ALA A 184 -18.57 15.20 10.62
C ALA A 184 -17.99 15.17 12.05
N ASN A 185 -17.49 14.00 12.48
CA ASN A 185 -16.88 13.81 13.80
C ASN A 185 -15.40 14.27 13.88
N GLY A 186 -14.77 14.64 12.78
CA GLY A 186 -13.39 15.12 12.72
C GLY A 186 -12.30 14.06 12.95
N LYS A 187 -12.67 12.79 13.10
CA LYS A 187 -11.76 11.70 13.50
C LYS A 187 -11.35 10.76 12.37
N TYR A 188 -12.14 10.69 11.32
CA TYR A 188 -11.96 9.74 10.22
C TYR A 188 -11.94 10.48 8.88
N LEU A 189 -11.13 9.97 7.95
CA LEU A 189 -11.18 10.32 6.54
C LEU A 189 -11.97 9.24 5.80
N SER A 190 -12.84 9.66 4.89
CA SER A 190 -13.64 8.76 4.05
C SER A 190 -13.70 9.29 2.63
N LEU A 191 -13.79 8.39 1.66
CA LEU A 191 -14.02 8.75 0.26
C LEU A 191 -15.38 9.48 0.14
N THR A 192 -15.41 10.61 -0.58
CA THR A 192 -16.67 11.29 -0.87
C THR A 192 -17.53 10.37 -1.75
N GLN A 193 -18.61 9.83 -1.19
CA GLN A 193 -19.63 9.16 -2.01
C GLN A 193 -20.26 10.21 -2.93
N GLN A 194 -20.22 9.99 -4.24
CA GLN A 194 -21.12 10.73 -5.13
C GLN A 194 -22.56 10.51 -4.64
N PRO A 195 -23.43 11.55 -4.65
CA PRO A 195 -24.81 11.40 -4.21
C PRO A 195 -25.54 10.48 -5.19
N SER A 196 -25.71 9.22 -4.80
CA SER A 196 -26.63 8.30 -5.46
C SER A 196 -28.05 8.79 -5.24
N THR A 197 -28.70 9.20 -6.33
CA THR A 197 -30.09 9.62 -6.40
C THR A 197 -31.02 8.58 -5.77
N MET A 198 -32.00 9.06 -5.01
CA MET A 198 -32.98 8.33 -4.22
C MET A 198 -33.79 7.28 -5.00
N LEU A 199 -34.20 6.19 -4.33
CA LEU A 199 -35.53 5.60 -4.54
C LEU A 199 -36.02 4.76 -3.32
N GLU A 200 -37.04 5.33 -2.66
CA GLU A 200 -38.28 4.75 -2.08
C GLU A 200 -38.30 3.48 -1.19
N THR A 201 -38.77 3.68 0.05
CA THR A 201 -39.60 2.77 0.89
C THR A 201 -40.96 2.46 0.20
N PRO A 202 -41.75 1.37 0.47
CA PRO A 202 -42.24 0.86 1.79
C PRO A 202 -42.65 -0.67 1.75
N PRO A 203 -43.66 -1.25 2.47
CA PRO A 203 -44.23 -1.06 3.82
C PRO A 203 -44.23 -2.36 4.70
N ALA A 204 -44.66 -2.21 5.95
CA ALA A 204 -44.90 -3.24 6.97
C ALA A 204 -46.14 -4.13 6.72
N ILE A 205 -46.09 -5.43 7.07
CA ILE A 205 -47.26 -6.22 7.48
C ILE A 205 -46.93 -7.13 8.68
N LEU A 206 -47.92 -7.16 9.55
CA LEU A 206 -48.07 -7.70 10.90
C LEU A 206 -48.16 -9.25 10.96
N SER A 207 -47.63 -9.76 12.07
CA SER A 207 -47.72 -11.07 12.76
C SER A 207 -49.02 -11.88 12.58
N SER A 208 -49.04 -13.22 12.68
CA SER A 208 -49.14 -14.03 13.94
C SER A 208 -49.24 -15.58 13.62
N PRO A 209 -49.46 -16.54 14.56
CA PRO A 209 -48.42 -17.50 15.03
C PRO A 209 -48.89 -18.99 15.10
N LEU A 210 -48.09 -19.84 15.81
CA LEU A 210 -48.33 -21.21 16.31
C LEU A 210 -47.90 -22.33 15.32
N LEU A 211 -47.15 -23.39 15.67
CA LEU A 211 -46.77 -23.98 16.95
C LEU A 211 -45.53 -24.89 16.72
N GLU A 212 -44.62 -24.94 17.70
CA GLU A 212 -43.88 -26.11 18.23
C GLU A 212 -43.74 -27.34 17.31
N THR A 213 -42.57 -27.91 17.00
CA THR A 213 -41.48 -28.35 17.86
C THR A 213 -40.50 -29.16 16.98
N ASN A 214 -39.33 -29.44 17.54
CA ASN A 214 -38.32 -30.42 17.12
C ASN A 214 -37.19 -29.95 16.19
N ARG A 215 -36.03 -29.85 16.84
CA ARG A 215 -34.68 -29.85 16.27
C ARG A 215 -34.52 -31.06 15.34
N SER A 216 -34.47 -30.82 14.03
CA SER A 216 -33.82 -31.62 13.00
C SER A 216 -34.20 -31.03 11.63
N GLY A 217 -33.21 -30.57 10.86
CA GLY A 217 -33.42 -30.15 9.47
C GLY A 217 -33.38 -28.64 9.27
N LEU A 218 -32.17 -28.10 9.07
CA LEU A 218 -31.98 -26.88 8.29
C LEU A 218 -31.04 -27.26 7.17
N ASN A 219 -31.52 -27.14 5.93
CA ASN A 219 -30.73 -27.38 4.73
C ASN A 219 -29.37 -26.69 4.87
N PRO A 220 -28.24 -27.39 4.68
CA PRO A 220 -26.94 -26.76 4.75
C PRO A 220 -26.92 -25.63 3.74
N LEU A 221 -26.58 -24.42 4.19
CA LEU A 221 -26.36 -23.31 3.27
C LEU A 221 -25.26 -23.72 2.29
N THR A 222 -25.56 -23.62 1.00
CA THR A 222 -24.64 -24.02 -0.07
C THR A 222 -24.23 -22.82 -0.89
N ILE A 223 -22.97 -22.78 -1.29
CA ILE A 223 -22.43 -21.82 -2.24
C ILE A 223 -22.54 -22.43 -3.63
N ARG A 224 -23.21 -21.73 -4.55
CA ARG A 224 -23.29 -22.13 -5.96
C ARG A 224 -22.10 -21.61 -6.75
N CYS A 225 -21.54 -22.47 -7.57
CA CYS A 225 -20.61 -22.05 -8.61
C CYS A 225 -21.39 -21.31 -9.72
N PRO A 226 -21.01 -20.08 -10.10
CA PRO A 226 -21.68 -19.33 -11.16
C PRO A 226 -21.42 -19.88 -12.56
N ALA A 227 -20.37 -20.69 -12.75
CA ALA A 227 -19.98 -21.19 -14.07
C ALA A 227 -20.56 -22.59 -14.40
N CYS A 228 -20.95 -23.39 -13.41
CA CYS A 228 -21.45 -24.76 -13.62
C CYS A 228 -22.59 -25.18 -12.67
N GLU A 229 -23.14 -24.23 -11.90
CA GLU A 229 -24.24 -24.42 -10.93
C GLU A 229 -24.00 -25.46 -9.80
N LEU A 230 -22.77 -25.95 -9.66
CA LEU A 230 -22.40 -26.89 -8.60
C LEU A 230 -22.61 -26.25 -7.22
N ARG A 231 -23.29 -26.96 -6.30
CA ARG A 231 -23.51 -26.54 -4.91
C ARG A 231 -22.46 -27.13 -3.99
N LEU A 232 -21.79 -26.26 -3.23
CA LEU A 232 -20.66 -26.61 -2.36
C LEU A 232 -20.93 -26.12 -0.94
N ALA A 233 -20.41 -26.83 0.06
CA ALA A 233 -20.71 -26.52 1.46
C ALA A 233 -19.80 -25.40 2.02
N THR A 234 -18.64 -25.17 1.39
CA THR A 234 -17.65 -24.21 1.88
C THR A 234 -17.03 -23.38 0.76
N ALA A 235 -16.61 -22.15 1.10
CA ALA A 235 -15.92 -21.27 0.16
C ALA A 235 -14.56 -21.84 -0.29
N PHE A 236 -13.94 -22.69 0.54
CA PHE A 236 -12.71 -23.41 0.20
C PHE A 236 -12.93 -24.42 -0.92
N GLU A 237 -14.00 -25.21 -0.85
CA GLU A 237 -14.38 -26.15 -1.91
C GLU A 237 -14.70 -25.42 -3.22
N LEU A 238 -15.39 -24.27 -3.14
CA LEU A 238 -15.65 -23.43 -4.31
C LEU A 238 -14.35 -22.97 -4.97
N ARG A 239 -13.41 -22.44 -4.18
CA ARG A 239 -12.12 -21.99 -4.71
C ARG A 239 -11.34 -23.13 -5.36
N LYS A 240 -11.31 -24.31 -4.72
CA LYS A 240 -10.65 -25.50 -5.28
C LYS A 240 -11.27 -25.92 -6.60
N HIS A 241 -12.61 -25.96 -6.67
CA HIS A 241 -13.36 -26.30 -7.87
C HIS A 241 -13.14 -25.28 -9.00
N ALA A 242 -13.20 -23.98 -8.70
CA ALA A 242 -12.96 -22.92 -9.68
C ALA A 242 -11.54 -23.01 -10.29
N ILE A 243 -10.53 -23.28 -9.47
CA ILE A 243 -9.15 -23.43 -9.94
C ILE A 243 -9.01 -24.66 -10.85
N ALA A 244 -9.60 -25.79 -10.47
CA ALA A 244 -9.45 -27.06 -11.19
C ALA A 244 -10.25 -27.11 -12.50
N GLU A 245 -11.47 -26.57 -12.51
CA GLU A 245 -12.41 -26.77 -13.62
C GLU A 245 -12.61 -25.52 -14.49
N HIS A 246 -12.35 -24.32 -13.96
CA HIS A 246 -12.60 -23.06 -14.66
C HIS A 246 -11.34 -22.24 -14.95
N LEU A 247 -10.24 -22.49 -14.23
CA LEU A 247 -8.98 -21.75 -14.39
C LEU A 247 -7.79 -22.65 -14.80
N ALA A 248 -8.00 -23.96 -14.98
CA ALA A 248 -6.91 -24.89 -15.27
C ALA A 248 -6.39 -24.85 -16.73
N SER A 249 -7.10 -24.20 -17.67
CA SER A 249 -6.60 -24.00 -19.04
C SER A 249 -5.73 -22.75 -19.17
N LEU A 250 -4.72 -22.63 -18.30
CA LEU A 250 -3.65 -21.64 -18.45
C LEU A 250 -2.73 -22.05 -19.62
N ASP A 251 -3.16 -21.79 -20.85
CA ASP A 251 -2.27 -21.83 -22.00
C ASP A 251 -1.28 -20.66 -21.90
N VAL A 252 -0.04 -20.98 -21.53
CA VAL A 252 1.05 -20.03 -21.20
C VAL A 252 1.52 -19.20 -22.42
N HIS A 253 0.89 -19.35 -23.58
CA HIS A 253 1.37 -18.78 -24.85
C HIS A 253 0.56 -17.61 -25.41
N ASN A 254 -0.57 -17.21 -24.81
CA ASN A 254 -1.35 -16.08 -25.32
C ASN A 254 -1.71 -15.07 -24.23
N GLN A 255 -0.97 -13.95 -24.22
CA GLN A 255 -0.99 -12.92 -23.20
C GLN A 255 -2.13 -11.89 -23.41
N MET A 256 -3.35 -12.35 -23.67
CA MET A 256 -4.47 -11.41 -23.92
C MET A 256 -5.79 -11.69 -23.19
N ASP A 257 -6.06 -12.87 -22.62
CA ASP A 257 -7.28 -13.07 -21.82
C ASP A 257 -7.01 -14.03 -20.65
N ILE A 258 -6.74 -13.47 -19.46
CA ILE A 258 -6.69 -14.25 -18.22
C ILE A 258 -8.13 -14.58 -17.84
N PRO A 259 -8.55 -15.86 -17.76
CA PRO A 259 -9.90 -16.20 -17.37
C PRO A 259 -10.17 -15.68 -15.95
N CYS A 260 -11.17 -14.80 -15.79
CA CYS A 260 -11.57 -14.27 -14.50
C CYS A 260 -12.76 -15.07 -13.95
N PHE A 261 -12.66 -15.51 -12.69
CA PHE A 261 -13.75 -16.18 -11.98
C PHE A 261 -14.18 -15.29 -10.81
N SER A 262 -15.41 -14.77 -10.87
CA SER A 262 -16.03 -13.95 -9.82
C SER A 262 -17.22 -14.68 -9.22
N CYS A 263 -17.37 -14.61 -7.90
CA CYS A 263 -18.50 -15.21 -7.18
C CYS A 263 -18.81 -14.39 -5.92
N ASP A 264 -20.08 -14.03 -5.75
CA ASP A 264 -20.58 -13.35 -4.56
C ASP A 264 -20.92 -14.38 -3.48
N VAL A 265 -20.29 -14.23 -2.32
CA VAL A 265 -20.52 -15.09 -1.16
C VAL A 265 -20.95 -14.22 0.01
N PHE A 266 -22.16 -14.46 0.49
CA PHE A 266 -22.70 -13.81 1.68
C PHE A 266 -22.35 -14.66 2.90
N THR A 267 -21.93 -14.02 3.99
CA THR A 267 -21.59 -14.69 5.25
C THR A 267 -22.39 -14.12 6.41
N CYS A 268 -22.86 -14.99 7.30
CA CYS A 268 -23.48 -14.58 8.54
C CYS A 268 -22.44 -13.91 9.45
N ALA A 269 -22.72 -12.70 9.92
CA ALA A 269 -21.78 -11.94 10.75
C ALA A 269 -21.46 -12.58 12.12
N ILE A 270 -22.31 -13.49 12.61
CA ILE A 270 -22.18 -14.06 13.97
C ILE A 270 -21.50 -15.44 13.95
N CYS A 271 -21.81 -16.29 12.97
CA CYS A 271 -21.26 -17.66 12.91
C CYS A 271 -20.38 -17.94 11.69
N GLY A 272 -20.27 -17.00 10.74
CA GLY A 272 -19.47 -17.15 9.54
C GLY A 272 -20.02 -18.12 8.49
N VAL A 273 -21.24 -18.65 8.66
CA VAL A 273 -21.86 -19.54 7.67
C VAL A 273 -22.09 -18.79 6.36
N ALA A 274 -21.75 -19.42 5.24
CA ALA A 274 -21.66 -18.80 3.93
C ALA A 274 -22.68 -19.38 2.94
N SER A 275 -23.24 -18.54 2.06
CA SER A 275 -24.10 -18.94 0.94
C SER A 275 -23.89 -18.02 -0.25
N SER A 276 -24.16 -18.51 -1.46
CA SER A 276 -24.22 -17.66 -2.65
C SER A 276 -25.54 -16.88 -2.75
N GLU A 277 -26.52 -17.19 -1.90
CA GLU A 277 -27.83 -16.55 -1.90
C GLU A 277 -27.99 -15.70 -0.63
N CYS A 278 -28.15 -14.38 -0.81
CA CYS A 278 -28.28 -13.42 0.28
C CYS A 278 -29.50 -13.72 1.17
N SER A 279 -30.63 -14.08 0.56
CA SER A 279 -31.88 -14.46 1.25
C SER A 279 -31.67 -15.64 2.20
N ALA A 280 -30.81 -16.59 1.84
CA ALA A 280 -30.54 -17.78 2.63
C ALA A 280 -29.67 -17.46 3.87
N VAL A 281 -28.71 -16.54 3.73
CA VAL A 281 -27.90 -16.05 4.86
C VAL A 281 -28.73 -15.16 5.78
N GLU A 282 -29.59 -14.32 5.22
CA GLU A 282 -30.53 -13.50 5.98
C GLU A 282 -31.52 -14.38 6.77
N HIS A 283 -32.05 -15.42 6.13
CA HIS A 283 -32.88 -16.43 6.78
C HIS A 283 -32.13 -17.15 7.90
N HIS A 284 -30.88 -17.55 7.67
CA HIS A 284 -30.04 -18.19 8.69
C HIS A 284 -29.73 -17.26 9.87
N PHE A 285 -29.34 -16.01 9.60
CA PHE A 285 -29.04 -15.01 10.62
C PHE A 285 -30.27 -14.76 11.50
N ARG A 286 -31.44 -14.59 10.86
CA ARG A 286 -32.71 -14.45 11.57
C ARG A 286 -33.09 -15.69 12.35
N ALA A 287 -32.88 -16.89 11.80
CA ALA A 287 -33.24 -18.15 12.44
C ALA A 287 -32.35 -18.50 13.64
N ASN A 288 -31.05 -18.23 13.57
CA ASN A 288 -30.07 -18.75 14.53
C ASN A 288 -29.43 -17.70 15.43
N HIS A 289 -29.53 -16.40 15.08
CA HIS A 289 -28.78 -15.35 15.76
C HIS A 289 -29.59 -14.10 16.14
N SER A 290 -30.87 -14.02 15.80
CA SER A 290 -31.75 -12.89 16.14
C SER A 290 -31.91 -12.65 17.66
N ALA A 291 -31.59 -13.64 18.51
CA ALA A 291 -31.67 -13.51 19.97
C ALA A 291 -30.56 -12.63 20.60
N PHE A 292 -29.45 -12.38 19.90
CA PHE A 292 -28.31 -11.62 20.45
C PHE A 292 -28.46 -10.09 20.39
N ILE A 293 -29.56 -9.56 19.82
CA ILE A 293 -29.71 -8.12 19.54
C ILE A 293 -30.70 -7.42 20.51
N ASN A 294 -31.44 -8.17 21.35
CA ASN A 294 -32.54 -7.60 22.16
C ASN A 294 -32.21 -7.26 23.62
N ASP A 295 -30.95 -7.21 24.04
CA ASP A 295 -30.60 -6.52 25.30
C ASP A 295 -30.17 -5.08 24.98
N PRO A 296 -31.04 -4.07 25.17
CA PRO A 296 -30.62 -2.69 25.15
C PRO A 296 -29.72 -2.47 26.37
N ILE A 297 -28.47 -2.07 26.11
CA ILE A 297 -27.52 -1.60 27.11
C ILE A 297 -28.22 -0.57 28.00
N LYS A 298 -28.55 -0.98 29.23
CA LYS A 298 -28.83 -0.09 30.35
C LYS A 298 -27.50 0.21 31.05
N VAL A 299 -27.25 1.51 31.18
CA VAL A 299 -26.21 2.21 31.97
C VAL A 299 -24.84 2.31 31.30
#